data_AF-A0A7J6R9K9-F1
#
_entry.id   AF-A0A7J6R9K9-F1
#
_cell.length_a   1.000
_cell.length_b   1.000
_cell.length_c   1.000
_cell.angle_alpha   90.00
_cell.angle_beta   90.00
_cell.angle_gamma   90.00
#
_symmetry.space_group_name_H-M   'P 1'
#
loop_
_entity.id
_entity.type
_entity.pdbx_description
1 polymer ?
#
loop_
_entity_poly.entity_id
_entity_poly.type
_entity_poly.pdbx_seq_one_letter_code
_entity_poly.pdbx_strand_id
1 'polypeptide(L)'
;ANLKKLVQGPPHNLPSITLTAIMIKALSLSLLKHETLNSRIDPSCEFFTVYRHHNISMAVDSPSGLVVPNVKGVEKKSLVQIQKDILEIQERAAAGRLTLDDVHGGTVSFSNVGVIGGTYSKSILFDGQALIGGAGRIRTLPRFTDDGSEVYPAKIVNVSWSADHRHIDGTVYAVVLCHFDELPCLLLSDSLEASQSGVQPAWCRYRLLGGKVAPGETDIDCLNRKLRRCILRVDEKQSKCEWTIGEKLFTFWRPEFDEFVYPYLPSYVQRPKECISVYQVVLPHKCVLRSRPGCEIRSIPLTTIYKEGVSEFGKVISAIPQ
;
A
#
# COMPACT_ATOMS: atom_id res chain seq x y z
N ALA A 1 35.35 -24.60 10.78
CA ALA A 1 35.43 -23.18 11.18
C ALA A 1 35.51 -22.34 9.90
N ASN A 2 34.41 -21.87 9.32
CA ASN A 2 33.60 -20.70 9.66
C ASN A 2 34.33 -19.35 9.53
N LEU A 3 34.23 -18.73 8.34
CA LEU A 3 34.47 -17.30 8.06
C LEU A 3 33.31 -16.67 7.26
N LYS A 4 32.08 -17.21 7.42
CA LYS A 4 30.81 -16.51 7.12
C LYS A 4 30.48 -15.41 8.16
N LYS A 5 31.45 -15.04 9.02
CA LYS A 5 31.27 -14.13 10.16
C LYS A 5 31.69 -12.68 9.91
N LEU A 6 32.06 -12.28 8.69
CA LEU A 6 32.59 -10.93 8.40
C LEU A 6 31.73 -10.06 7.47
N VAL A 7 30.46 -10.41 7.23
CA VAL A 7 29.48 -9.48 6.64
C VAL A 7 28.47 -9.10 7.72
N GLN A 8 28.95 -8.45 8.77
CA GLN A 8 28.09 -7.66 9.65
C GLN A 8 27.95 -6.27 9.03
N GLY A 9 27.01 -6.14 8.11
CA GLY A 9 26.31 -4.87 7.94
C GLY A 9 25.22 -4.73 9.02
N PRO A 10 24.80 -3.51 9.39
CA PRO A 10 23.58 -3.31 10.17
C PRO A 10 22.37 -3.92 9.43
N PRO A 11 21.23 -4.25 10.07
CA PRO A 11 20.33 -5.31 9.63
C PRO A 11 19.64 -4.99 8.29
N HIS A 12 20.28 -5.42 7.19
CA HIS A 12 19.81 -5.33 5.81
C HIS A 12 18.91 -6.52 5.45
N ASN A 13 17.76 -6.70 6.12
CA ASN A 13 16.78 -7.72 5.72
C ASN A 13 15.35 -7.26 6.09
N LEU A 14 14.81 -6.26 5.39
CA LEU A 14 13.36 -6.10 5.33
C LEU A 14 12.80 -7.13 4.35
N PRO A 15 11.81 -7.96 4.74
CA PRO A 15 11.28 -8.97 3.86
C PRO A 15 10.58 -8.33 2.66
N SER A 16 10.76 -8.93 1.48
CA SER A 16 10.08 -8.50 0.25
C SER A 16 8.57 -8.57 0.45
N ILE A 17 7.87 -7.47 0.16
CA ILE A 17 6.42 -7.38 0.32
C ILE A 17 5.75 -8.14 -0.80
N THR A 18 4.89 -9.07 -0.41
CA THR A 18 4.13 -9.91 -1.33
C THR A 18 2.80 -9.26 -1.69
N LEU A 19 2.23 -9.66 -2.83
CA LEU A 19 0.85 -9.32 -3.16
C LEU A 19 -0.10 -9.69 -2.02
N THR A 20 0.10 -10.85 -1.38
CA THR A 20 -0.73 -11.29 -0.25
C THR A 20 -0.75 -10.25 0.89
N ALA A 21 0.41 -9.69 1.28
CA ALA A 21 0.47 -8.67 2.32
C ALA A 21 -0.28 -7.39 1.92
N ILE A 22 -0.14 -6.95 0.67
CA ILE A 22 -0.89 -5.81 0.11
C ILE A 22 -2.38 -6.10 0.17
N MET A 23 -2.82 -7.29 -0.28
CA MET A 23 -4.23 -7.65 -0.32
C MET A 23 -4.84 -7.72 1.08
N ILE A 24 -4.11 -8.29 2.04
CA ILE A 24 -4.52 -8.37 3.44
C ILE A 24 -4.69 -6.97 4.04
N LYS A 25 -3.76 -6.03 3.78
CA LYS A 25 -3.90 -4.66 4.28
C LYS A 25 -5.05 -3.91 3.60
N ALA A 26 -5.19 -4.02 2.28
CA ALA A 26 -6.28 -3.39 1.54
C ALA A 26 -7.66 -3.89 2.01
N LEU A 27 -7.79 -5.19 2.25
CA LEU A 27 -8.96 -5.79 2.88
C LEU A 27 -9.21 -5.15 4.25
N SER A 28 -8.20 -5.14 5.13
CA SER A 28 -8.31 -4.53 6.47
C SER A 28 -8.79 -3.06 6.44
N LEU A 29 -8.28 -2.25 5.50
CA LEU A 29 -8.73 -0.86 5.32
C LEU A 29 -10.20 -0.77 4.87
N SER A 30 -10.65 -1.71 4.02
CA SER A 30 -12.04 -1.79 3.59
C SER A 30 -12.97 -2.16 4.74
N LEU A 31 -12.54 -3.07 5.63
CA LEU A 31 -13.31 -3.49 6.80
C LEU A 31 -13.53 -2.35 7.81
N LEU A 32 -12.62 -1.36 7.89
CA LEU A 32 -12.84 -0.18 8.73
C LEU A 32 -14.04 0.67 8.29
N LYS A 33 -14.36 0.67 6.99
CA LYS A 33 -15.50 1.40 6.44
C LYS A 33 -16.76 0.52 6.35
N HIS A 34 -16.56 -0.79 6.25
CA HIS A 34 -17.61 -1.78 6.08
C HIS A 34 -17.49 -2.88 7.14
N GLU A 35 -17.69 -2.51 8.40
CA GLU A 35 -17.46 -3.39 9.56
C GLU A 35 -18.27 -4.69 9.48
N THR A 36 -19.46 -4.64 8.86
CA THR A 36 -20.32 -5.83 8.68
C THR A 36 -19.65 -6.94 7.89
N LEU A 37 -18.67 -6.65 7.03
CA LEU A 37 -17.91 -7.68 6.32
C LEU A 37 -16.98 -8.49 7.23
N ASN A 38 -16.57 -7.92 8.36
CA ASN A 38 -15.78 -8.60 9.37
C ASN A 38 -16.70 -9.17 10.45
N SER A 39 -17.69 -9.96 10.03
CA SER A 39 -18.69 -10.54 10.92
C SER A 39 -18.80 -12.05 10.77
N ARG A 40 -19.46 -12.67 11.73
CA ARG A 40 -19.80 -14.09 11.74
C ARG A 40 -21.27 -14.26 12.04
N ILE A 41 -21.97 -15.04 11.23
CA ILE A 41 -23.35 -15.42 11.50
C ILE A 41 -23.40 -16.58 12.48
N ASP A 42 -24.33 -16.52 13.42
CA ASP A 42 -24.60 -17.62 14.34
C ASP A 42 -25.21 -18.83 13.59
N PRO A 43 -24.99 -20.09 14.03
CA PRO A 43 -25.60 -21.26 13.39
C PRO A 43 -27.13 -21.21 13.28
N SER A 44 -27.82 -20.52 14.19
CA SER A 44 -29.28 -20.29 14.12
C SER A 44 -29.71 -19.35 13.00
N CYS A 45 -28.78 -18.57 12.43
CA CYS A 45 -29.03 -17.50 11.46
C CYS A 45 -29.88 -16.33 11.98
N GLU A 46 -30.08 -16.21 13.30
CA GLU A 46 -30.88 -15.13 13.88
C GLU A 46 -30.04 -13.88 14.18
N PHE A 47 -28.76 -14.06 14.51
CA PHE A 47 -27.86 -12.99 14.88
C PHE A 47 -26.52 -13.11 14.15
N PHE A 48 -25.83 -11.99 13.99
CA PHE A 48 -24.43 -11.97 13.55
C PHE A 48 -23.60 -11.11 14.50
N THR A 49 -22.33 -11.49 14.68
CA THR A 49 -21.36 -10.77 15.51
C THR A 49 -20.39 -10.03 14.62
N VAL A 50 -20.25 -8.72 14.82
CA VAL A 50 -19.25 -7.88 14.13
C VAL A 50 -17.98 -7.79 14.98
N TYR A 51 -16.83 -8.03 14.38
CA TYR A 51 -15.53 -7.95 15.05
C TYR A 51 -14.80 -6.66 14.67
N ARG A 52 -14.32 -5.92 15.67
CA ARG A 52 -13.52 -4.70 15.45
C ARG A 52 -12.03 -4.98 15.16
N HIS A 53 -11.53 -6.13 15.58
CA HIS A 53 -10.16 -6.55 15.30
C HIS A 53 -10.13 -7.35 13.99
N HIS A 54 -9.08 -7.17 13.19
CA HIS A 54 -8.98 -7.79 11.88
C HIS A 54 -7.96 -8.93 11.96
N ASN A 55 -8.44 -10.15 12.21
CA ASN A 55 -7.61 -11.35 12.18
C ASN A 55 -7.82 -12.05 10.84
N ILE A 56 -6.92 -11.80 9.89
CA ILE A 56 -7.12 -12.21 8.50
C ILE A 56 -6.48 -13.57 8.28
N SER A 57 -7.34 -14.57 8.10
CA SER A 57 -6.99 -15.95 7.81
C SER A 57 -6.40 -16.10 6.41
N MET A 58 -5.33 -16.89 6.31
CA MET A 58 -4.64 -17.20 5.05
C MET A 58 -4.36 -18.69 4.99
N ALA A 59 -4.66 -19.31 3.86
CA ALA A 59 -4.35 -20.71 3.62
C ALA A 59 -2.84 -20.89 3.41
N VAL A 60 -2.24 -21.81 4.16
CA VAL A 60 -0.80 -22.12 4.12
C VAL A 60 -0.62 -23.64 4.04
N ASP A 61 0.32 -24.08 3.21
CA ASP A 61 0.65 -25.49 3.10
C ASP A 61 1.54 -25.95 4.28
N SER A 62 1.32 -27.17 4.75
CA SER A 62 2.08 -27.77 5.86
C SER A 62 2.28 -29.27 5.61
N PRO A 63 3.23 -29.93 6.28
CA PRO A 63 3.43 -31.38 6.16
C PRO A 63 2.17 -32.21 6.48
N SER A 64 1.26 -31.68 7.30
CA SER A 64 -0.03 -32.28 7.64
C SER A 64 -1.17 -31.95 6.67
N GLY A 65 -0.89 -31.23 5.59
CA GLY A 65 -1.87 -30.73 4.63
C GLY A 65 -2.18 -29.23 4.81
N LEU A 66 -3.28 -28.79 4.19
CA LEU A 66 -3.68 -27.39 4.20
C LEU A 66 -4.15 -26.94 5.58
N VAL A 67 -3.55 -25.87 6.10
CA VAL A 67 -3.93 -25.23 7.37
C VAL A 67 -4.27 -23.77 7.13
N VAL A 68 -5.11 -23.18 8.00
CA VAL A 68 -5.63 -21.81 7.84
C VAL A 68 -5.28 -20.96 9.06
N PRO A 69 -4.00 -20.61 9.26
CA PRO A 69 -3.60 -19.63 10.27
C PRO A 69 -4.11 -18.23 9.92
N ASN A 70 -3.99 -17.29 10.85
CA ASN A 70 -4.40 -15.90 10.65
C ASN A 70 -3.38 -14.87 11.13
N VAL A 71 -3.24 -13.79 10.37
CA VAL A 71 -2.47 -12.61 10.78
C VAL A 71 -3.34 -11.79 11.72
N LYS A 72 -2.92 -11.66 12.98
CA LYS A 72 -3.69 -10.98 14.03
C LYS A 72 -3.65 -9.47 13.89
N GLY A 73 -4.74 -8.77 14.23
CA GLY A 73 -4.73 -7.32 14.46
C GLY A 73 -4.20 -6.49 13.28
N VAL A 74 -4.55 -6.86 12.04
CA VAL A 74 -4.04 -6.24 10.81
C VAL A 74 -4.37 -4.74 10.74
N GLU A 75 -5.45 -4.30 11.37
CA GLU A 75 -5.86 -2.89 11.43
C GLU A 75 -4.78 -1.99 12.04
N LYS A 76 -4.00 -2.52 13.00
CA LYS A 76 -2.95 -1.78 13.73
C LYS A 76 -1.56 -1.96 13.13
N LYS A 77 -1.43 -2.77 12.08
CA LYS A 77 -0.13 -3.18 11.53
C LYS A 77 0.21 -2.44 10.24
N SER A 78 1.49 -2.11 10.07
CA SER A 78 2.04 -1.65 8.80
C SER A 78 2.19 -2.81 7.81
N LEU A 79 2.38 -2.51 6.53
CA LEU A 79 2.58 -3.50 5.48
C LEU A 79 3.78 -4.42 5.77
N VAL A 80 4.87 -3.84 6.26
CA VAL A 80 6.10 -4.56 6.65
C VAL A 80 5.84 -5.51 7.83
N GLN A 81 5.05 -5.08 8.82
CA GLN A 81 4.70 -5.94 9.97
C GLN A 81 3.84 -7.13 9.50
N ILE A 82 2.85 -6.87 8.65
CA ILE A 82 2.02 -7.93 8.04
C ILE A 82 2.89 -8.91 7.26
N GLN A 83 3.83 -8.43 6.45
CA GLN A 83 4.73 -9.29 5.69
C GLN A 83 5.63 -10.14 6.60
N LYS A 84 6.13 -9.59 7.71
CA LYS A 84 6.90 -10.35 8.71
C LYS A 84 6.05 -11.46 9.33
N ASP A 85 4.84 -11.13 9.78
CA ASP A 85 3.93 -12.11 10.38
C ASP A 85 3.59 -13.25 9.42
N ILE A 86 3.34 -12.94 8.15
CA ILE A 86 3.09 -13.94 7.10
C ILE A 86 4.26 -14.91 6.98
N LEU A 87 5.50 -14.41 6.94
CA LEU A 87 6.70 -15.25 6.81
C LEU A 87 6.91 -16.11 8.06
N GLU A 88 6.72 -15.56 9.24
CA GLU A 88 6.86 -16.31 10.48
C GLU A 88 5.80 -17.41 10.59
N ILE A 89 4.56 -17.13 10.19
CA ILE A 89 3.48 -18.13 10.11
C ILE A 89 3.84 -19.23 9.09
N GLN A 90 4.35 -18.86 7.91
CA GLN A 90 4.77 -19.81 6.88
C GLN A 90 5.92 -20.70 7.35
N GLU A 91 6.92 -20.13 8.04
CA GLU A 91 8.04 -20.88 8.61
C GLU A 91 7.55 -21.87 9.69
N ARG A 92 6.67 -21.42 10.59
CA ARG A 92 6.05 -22.29 11.60
C ARG A 92 5.21 -23.40 10.95
N ALA A 93 4.42 -23.09 9.92
CA ALA A 93 3.61 -24.05 9.19
C ALA A 93 4.46 -25.12 8.49
N ALA A 94 5.50 -24.71 7.76
CA ALA A 94 6.43 -25.61 7.09
C ALA A 94 7.17 -26.53 8.09
N ALA A 95 7.46 -26.02 9.29
CA ALA A 95 8.09 -26.80 10.35
C ALA A 95 7.11 -27.64 11.19
N GLY A 96 5.79 -27.60 10.92
CA GLY A 96 4.77 -28.30 11.71
C GLY A 96 4.65 -27.77 13.15
N ARG A 97 4.99 -26.49 13.37
CA ARG A 97 5.06 -25.83 14.69
C ARG A 97 4.02 -24.71 14.85
N LEU A 98 2.92 -24.76 14.10
CA LEU A 98 1.80 -23.85 14.34
C LEU A 98 1.16 -24.12 15.69
N THR A 99 0.85 -23.05 16.41
CA THR A 99 0.14 -23.10 17.69
C THR A 99 -1.37 -23.03 17.46
N LEU A 100 -2.16 -23.38 18.48
CA LEU A 100 -3.62 -23.19 18.43
C LEU A 100 -4.00 -21.71 18.24
N ASP A 101 -3.22 -20.79 18.82
CA ASP A 101 -3.47 -19.35 18.69
C ASP A 101 -3.26 -18.86 17.25
N ASP A 102 -2.29 -19.42 16.53
CA ASP A 102 -2.06 -19.10 15.11
C ASP A 102 -3.29 -19.42 14.25
N VAL A 103 -4.07 -20.44 14.61
CA VAL A 103 -5.22 -20.94 13.83
C VAL A 103 -6.55 -20.34 14.31
N HIS A 104 -6.73 -20.19 15.61
CA HIS A 104 -8.00 -19.73 16.19
C HIS A 104 -8.27 -18.24 15.95
N GLY A 105 -9.53 -17.82 16.07
CA GLY A 105 -9.90 -16.40 16.12
C GLY A 105 -9.76 -15.63 14.81
N GLY A 106 -9.70 -16.31 13.66
CA GLY A 106 -9.80 -15.66 12.35
C GLY A 106 -11.20 -15.09 12.11
N THR A 107 -11.28 -13.83 11.71
CA THR A 107 -12.56 -13.09 11.54
C THR A 107 -12.97 -12.94 10.09
N VAL A 108 -12.01 -12.98 9.16
CA VAL A 108 -12.21 -12.91 7.71
C VAL A 108 -11.09 -13.67 7.03
N SER A 109 -11.32 -14.17 5.81
CA SER A 109 -10.32 -14.98 5.09
C SER A 109 -9.88 -14.36 3.77
N PHE A 110 -8.60 -14.52 3.45
CA PHE A 110 -8.03 -14.19 2.15
C PHE A 110 -7.07 -15.29 1.67
N SER A 111 -7.31 -15.83 0.49
CA SER A 111 -6.54 -16.94 -0.08
C SER A 111 -5.84 -16.53 -1.37
N ASN A 112 -4.55 -16.82 -1.49
CA ASN A 112 -3.79 -16.59 -2.71
C ASN A 112 -3.61 -17.91 -3.49
N VAL A 113 -4.64 -18.28 -4.25
CA VAL A 113 -4.62 -19.49 -5.11
C VAL A 113 -3.63 -19.32 -6.27
N GLY A 114 -3.33 -18.08 -6.64
CA GLY A 114 -2.41 -17.73 -7.73
C GLY A 114 -0.98 -18.26 -7.59
N VAL A 115 -0.56 -18.68 -6.39
CA VAL A 115 0.71 -19.37 -6.16
C VAL A 115 0.74 -20.75 -6.84
N ILE A 116 -0.40 -21.46 -6.83
CA ILE A 116 -0.57 -22.76 -7.51
C ILE A 116 -0.99 -22.52 -8.97
N GLY A 117 -1.93 -21.61 -9.20
CA GLY A 117 -2.45 -21.30 -10.53
C GLY A 117 -3.87 -20.72 -10.51
N GLY A 118 -4.56 -20.80 -11.64
CA GLY A 118 -5.96 -20.35 -11.77
C GLY A 118 -6.14 -18.87 -12.14
N THR A 119 -7.39 -18.49 -12.36
CA THR A 119 -7.85 -17.11 -12.57
C THR A 119 -8.87 -16.75 -11.50
N TYR A 120 -10.07 -17.34 -11.61
CA TYR A 120 -11.14 -17.17 -10.65
C TYR A 120 -11.20 -18.39 -9.72
N SER A 121 -11.63 -18.16 -8.48
CA SER A 121 -11.90 -19.23 -7.53
C SER A 121 -13.20 -18.95 -6.80
N LYS A 122 -14.04 -19.97 -6.65
CA LYS A 122 -15.19 -19.91 -5.75
C LYS A 122 -14.76 -20.41 -4.38
N SER A 123 -14.32 -19.49 -3.54
CA SER A 123 -13.87 -19.81 -2.19
C SER A 123 -15.08 -20.09 -1.29
N ILE A 124 -14.96 -21.11 -0.43
CA ILE A 124 -16.00 -21.47 0.53
C ILE A 124 -15.76 -20.68 1.82
N LEU A 125 -16.82 -20.12 2.40
CA LEU A 125 -16.75 -19.40 3.67
C LEU A 125 -16.29 -20.33 4.78
N PHE A 126 -15.42 -19.82 5.64
CA PHE A 126 -14.84 -20.58 6.73
C PHE A 126 -15.54 -20.22 8.05
N ASP A 127 -16.01 -21.22 8.79
CA ASP A 127 -16.45 -21.07 10.19
C ASP A 127 -17.46 -19.91 10.40
N GLY A 128 -18.48 -19.82 9.53
CA GLY A 128 -19.52 -18.78 9.59
C GLY A 128 -19.06 -17.35 9.30
N GLN A 129 -17.79 -17.14 8.91
CA GLN A 129 -17.29 -15.83 8.48
C GLN A 129 -18.14 -15.30 7.32
N ALA A 130 -18.35 -13.99 7.32
CA ALA A 130 -19.20 -13.33 6.34
C ALA A 130 -18.53 -13.13 4.97
N LEU A 131 -17.20 -13.15 4.90
CA LEU A 131 -16.44 -12.84 3.68
C LEU A 131 -15.17 -13.70 3.55
N ILE A 132 -14.92 -14.17 2.34
CA ILE A 132 -13.63 -14.74 1.92
C ILE A 132 -13.23 -14.18 0.54
N GLY A 133 -11.97 -13.75 0.44
CA GLY A 133 -11.35 -13.32 -0.81
C GLY A 133 -10.39 -14.35 -1.37
N GLY A 134 -10.24 -14.36 -2.70
CA GLY A 134 -9.33 -15.22 -3.43
C GLY A 134 -8.60 -14.45 -4.53
N ALA A 135 -7.26 -14.46 -4.55
CA ALA A 135 -6.48 -13.95 -5.68
C ALA A 135 -6.00 -15.10 -6.58
N GLY A 136 -6.23 -14.96 -7.88
CA GLY A 136 -5.69 -15.83 -8.92
C GLY A 136 -4.26 -15.48 -9.33
N ARG A 137 -3.75 -16.18 -10.35
CA ARG A 137 -2.38 -15.95 -10.83
C ARG A 137 -2.29 -14.62 -11.59
N ILE A 138 -1.27 -13.83 -11.29
CA ILE A 138 -0.94 -12.63 -12.07
C ILE A 138 -0.55 -13.05 -13.49
N ARG A 139 -1.16 -12.45 -14.50
CA ARG A 139 -0.89 -12.70 -15.92
C ARG A 139 -0.65 -11.39 -16.65
N THR A 140 0.29 -11.40 -17.59
CA THR A 140 0.45 -10.29 -18.54
C THR A 140 -0.57 -10.50 -19.66
N LEU A 141 -1.53 -9.58 -19.80
CA LEU A 141 -2.58 -9.63 -20.82
C LEU A 141 -2.62 -8.31 -21.59
N PRO A 142 -2.96 -8.32 -22.90
CA PRO A 142 -3.16 -7.08 -23.65
C PRO A 142 -4.38 -6.32 -23.11
N ARG A 143 -4.24 -5.01 -22.93
CA ARG A 143 -5.31 -4.09 -22.54
C ARG A 143 -5.27 -2.84 -23.41
N PHE A 144 -6.44 -2.26 -23.63
CA PHE A 144 -6.55 -0.98 -24.32
C PHE A 144 -6.24 0.17 -23.37
N THR A 145 -5.71 1.26 -23.91
CA THR A 145 -5.77 2.58 -23.27
C THR A 145 -7.21 3.04 -23.12
N ASP A 146 -7.48 3.98 -22.20
CA ASP A 146 -8.85 4.43 -21.88
C ASP A 146 -9.59 5.04 -23.10
N ASP A 147 -8.84 5.61 -24.04
CA ASP A 147 -9.34 6.16 -25.31
C ASP A 147 -9.42 5.10 -26.43
N GLY A 148 -8.97 3.87 -26.18
CA GLY A 148 -8.99 2.76 -27.13
C GLY A 148 -7.97 2.85 -28.26
N SER A 149 -7.05 3.83 -28.22
CA SER A 149 -6.11 4.10 -29.32
C SER A 149 -4.97 3.07 -29.41
N GLU A 150 -4.52 2.53 -28.28
CA GLU A 150 -3.37 1.64 -28.21
C GLU A 150 -3.63 0.39 -27.37
N VAL A 151 -2.87 -0.68 -27.64
CA VAL A 151 -2.86 -1.90 -26.83
C VAL A 151 -1.52 -2.03 -26.11
N TYR A 152 -1.54 -2.18 -24.79
CA TYR A 152 -0.35 -2.34 -23.96
C TYR A 152 -0.41 -3.61 -23.10
N PRO A 153 0.74 -4.20 -22.72
CA PRO A 153 0.78 -5.34 -21.82
C PRO A 153 0.52 -4.91 -20.37
N ALA A 154 -0.58 -5.39 -19.77
CA ALA A 154 -0.94 -5.12 -18.39
C ALA A 154 -0.79 -6.37 -17.51
N LYS A 155 -0.25 -6.21 -16.29
CA LYS A 155 -0.28 -7.29 -15.29
C LYS A 155 -1.65 -7.28 -14.62
N ILE A 156 -2.45 -8.31 -14.88
CA ILE A 156 -3.80 -8.47 -14.37
C ILE A 156 -3.82 -9.59 -13.36
N VAL A 157 -4.48 -9.35 -12.22
CA VAL A 157 -4.86 -10.37 -11.25
C VAL A 157 -6.38 -10.40 -11.18
N ASN A 158 -6.96 -11.60 -11.20
CA ASN A 158 -8.38 -11.77 -10.93
C ASN A 158 -8.56 -11.98 -9.44
N VAL A 159 -9.47 -11.23 -8.83
CA VAL A 159 -9.83 -11.37 -7.43
C VAL A 159 -11.28 -11.80 -7.37
N SER A 160 -11.55 -12.87 -6.62
CA SER A 160 -12.89 -13.43 -6.45
C SER A 160 -13.29 -13.27 -4.99
N TRP A 161 -14.52 -12.85 -4.74
CA TRP A 161 -15.08 -12.73 -3.40
C TRP A 161 -16.24 -13.70 -3.26
N SER A 162 -16.37 -14.29 -2.08
CA SER A 162 -17.53 -15.07 -1.69
C SER A 162 -17.94 -14.63 -0.30
N ALA A 163 -19.23 -14.58 -0.06
CA ALA A 163 -19.74 -13.99 1.14
C ALA A 163 -21.20 -14.34 1.39
N ASP A 164 -21.59 -14.12 2.63
CA ASP A 164 -22.84 -14.63 3.16
C ASP A 164 -23.99 -13.69 2.88
N HIS A 165 -24.75 -13.98 1.83
CA HIS A 165 -25.89 -13.17 1.43
C HIS A 165 -27.07 -13.20 2.41
N ARG A 166 -27.01 -14.00 3.48
CA ARG A 166 -28.02 -13.96 4.54
C ARG A 166 -27.99 -12.64 5.32
N HIS A 167 -26.81 -12.01 5.47
CA HIS A 167 -26.66 -10.75 6.21
C HIS A 167 -25.69 -9.74 5.58
N ILE A 168 -25.04 -10.07 4.46
CA ILE A 168 -24.22 -9.14 3.68
C ILE A 168 -24.88 -8.82 2.34
N ASP A 169 -25.05 -7.52 2.07
CA ASP A 169 -25.65 -7.01 0.84
C ASP A 169 -24.62 -6.91 -0.32
N GLY A 170 -25.11 -7.11 -1.54
CA GLY A 170 -24.33 -7.11 -2.79
C GLY A 170 -23.58 -5.80 -3.06
N THR A 171 -24.15 -4.66 -2.65
CA THR A 171 -23.52 -3.34 -2.79
C THR A 171 -22.21 -3.23 -2.03
N VAL A 172 -22.08 -3.92 -0.89
CA VAL A 172 -20.88 -3.86 -0.05
C VAL A 172 -19.68 -4.52 -0.75
N TYR A 173 -19.88 -5.56 -1.58
CA TYR A 173 -18.79 -6.20 -2.35
C TYR A 173 -18.23 -5.31 -3.45
N ALA A 174 -19.11 -4.59 -4.16
CA ALA A 174 -18.70 -3.63 -5.18
C ALA A 174 -17.80 -2.56 -4.58
N VAL A 175 -18.09 -2.13 -3.35
CA VAL A 175 -17.28 -1.13 -2.65
C VAL A 175 -15.92 -1.68 -2.18
N VAL A 176 -15.82 -2.95 -1.76
CA VAL A 176 -14.53 -3.60 -1.46
C VAL A 176 -13.67 -3.72 -2.73
N LEU A 177 -14.29 -3.99 -3.88
CA LEU A 177 -13.64 -3.98 -5.18
C LEU A 177 -13.20 -2.56 -5.59
N CYS A 178 -14.05 -1.54 -5.39
CA CYS A 178 -13.71 -0.14 -5.69
C CYS A 178 -12.64 0.44 -4.75
N HIS A 179 -12.64 0.06 -3.47
CA HIS A 179 -11.54 0.40 -2.55
C HIS A 179 -10.21 -0.26 -2.94
N PHE A 180 -10.28 -1.35 -3.71
CA PHE A 180 -9.13 -1.99 -4.30
C PHE A 180 -8.55 -1.22 -5.49
N ASP A 181 -9.39 -0.50 -6.24
CA ASP A 181 -8.97 0.39 -7.33
C ASP A 181 -8.30 1.68 -6.80
N GLU A 182 -8.53 2.03 -5.52
CA GLU A 182 -7.86 3.13 -4.81
C GLU A 182 -6.59 2.66 -4.08
N LEU A 183 -5.76 1.81 -4.71
CA LEU A 183 -4.38 1.65 -4.25
C LEU A 183 -3.72 3.04 -4.19
N PRO A 184 -2.98 3.38 -3.13
CA PRO A 184 -2.42 4.72 -3.00
C PRO A 184 -1.54 5.02 -4.22
N CYS A 185 -1.91 6.05 -4.96
CA CYS A 185 -1.07 6.61 -6.01
C CYS A 185 -0.20 7.70 -5.40
N LEU A 186 1.08 7.69 -5.73
CA LEU A 186 1.94 8.84 -5.48
C LEU A 186 1.69 9.86 -6.58
N LEU A 187 1.19 11.04 -6.19
CA LEU A 187 1.11 12.18 -7.09
C LEU A 187 2.52 12.79 -7.22
N LEU A 188 3.08 12.69 -8.42
CA LEU A 188 4.43 13.13 -8.74
C LEU A 188 4.38 14.17 -9.86
N SER A 189 5.27 15.16 -9.78
CA SER A 189 5.51 16.11 -10.87
C SER A 189 6.55 15.52 -11.82
N ASP A 190 6.15 15.21 -13.05
CA ASP A 190 7.04 14.85 -14.16
C ASP A 190 7.58 16.12 -14.81
N SER A 191 8.90 16.28 -14.87
CA SER A 191 9.53 17.41 -15.57
C SER A 191 9.89 17.02 -16.99
N LEU A 192 9.20 17.63 -17.96
CA LEU A 192 9.39 17.36 -19.39
C LEU A 192 10.76 17.86 -19.92
N GLU A 193 11.47 18.69 -19.17
CA GLU A 193 12.73 19.37 -19.55
C GLU A 193 13.98 18.91 -18.76
N ALA A 194 14.01 17.69 -18.23
CA ALA A 194 15.18 17.17 -17.50
C ALA A 194 16.45 16.95 -18.35
N SER A 195 16.48 17.42 -19.61
CA SER A 195 17.60 17.24 -20.54
C SER A 195 18.46 18.49 -20.79
N GLN A 196 18.14 19.70 -20.28
CA GLN A 196 18.84 20.91 -20.77
C GLN A 196 19.27 22.01 -19.77
N SER A 197 19.12 21.87 -18.44
CA SER A 197 19.67 22.88 -17.51
C SER A 197 20.66 22.28 -16.53
N GLY A 198 21.94 22.56 -16.73
CA GLY A 198 23.10 22.05 -16.00
C GLY A 198 23.21 22.47 -14.53
N VAL A 199 22.09 22.52 -13.80
CA VAL A 199 22.04 22.80 -12.37
C VAL A 199 21.70 21.53 -11.57
N GLN A 200 21.35 20.41 -12.21
CA GLN A 200 20.91 19.19 -11.51
C GLN A 200 21.34 17.89 -12.21
N PRO A 201 21.47 16.77 -11.48
CA PRO A 201 21.82 15.48 -12.07
C PRO A 201 20.73 15.00 -13.03
N ALA A 202 21.13 14.54 -14.21
CA ALA A 202 20.30 14.23 -15.38
C ALA A 202 19.33 13.02 -15.25
N TRP A 203 19.07 12.52 -14.02
CA TRP A 203 18.41 11.21 -13.80
C TRP A 203 17.14 11.25 -12.92
N CYS A 204 16.64 12.42 -12.51
CA CYS A 204 15.39 12.53 -11.73
C CYS A 204 14.24 13.10 -12.56
N ARG A 205 13.55 12.25 -13.31
CA ARG A 205 12.36 12.62 -14.12
C ARG A 205 11.17 13.06 -13.26
N TYR A 206 10.96 12.42 -12.11
CA TYR A 206 9.82 12.64 -11.23
C TYR A 206 10.19 13.35 -9.92
N ARG A 207 9.28 14.18 -9.40
CA ARG A 207 9.45 14.93 -8.14
C ARG A 207 8.24 14.82 -7.23
N LEU A 208 8.48 14.70 -5.93
CA LEU A 208 7.43 14.83 -4.91
C LEU A 208 6.83 16.23 -4.93
N LEU A 209 5.50 16.31 -4.80
CA LEU A 209 4.81 17.57 -4.67
C LEU A 209 5.08 18.18 -3.29
N GLY A 210 5.51 19.44 -3.26
CA GLY A 210 5.84 20.13 -2.01
C GLY A 210 6.71 21.37 -2.21
N GLY A 211 7.36 21.80 -1.14
CA GLY A 211 8.36 22.86 -1.20
C GLY A 211 8.95 23.21 0.15
N LYS A 212 9.82 24.23 0.15
CA LYS A 212 10.54 24.67 1.35
C LYS A 212 9.61 25.35 2.37
N VAL A 213 9.81 24.97 3.63
CA VAL A 213 9.20 25.57 4.81
C VAL A 213 9.81 26.97 5.02
N ALA A 214 8.97 27.97 5.27
CA ALA A 214 9.42 29.33 5.55
C ALA A 214 9.93 29.47 7.00
N PRO A 215 10.77 30.49 7.32
CA PRO A 215 11.19 30.73 8.70
C PRO A 215 9.99 30.91 9.63
N GLY A 216 9.92 30.11 10.70
CA GLY A 216 8.82 30.15 11.69
C GLY A 216 7.52 29.42 11.27
N GLU A 217 7.50 28.79 10.10
CA GLU A 217 6.34 28.02 9.61
C GLU A 217 6.46 26.54 10.01
N THR A 218 5.34 25.88 10.32
CA THR A 218 5.32 24.42 10.54
C THR A 218 5.27 23.65 9.21
N ASP A 219 5.68 22.38 9.21
CA ASP A 219 5.58 21.51 8.03
C ASP A 219 4.15 21.44 7.47
N ILE A 220 3.16 21.37 8.36
CA ILE A 220 1.73 21.29 8.02
C ILE A 220 1.25 22.61 7.40
N ASP A 221 1.65 23.75 7.95
CA ASP A 221 1.30 25.06 7.39
C ASP A 221 1.93 25.28 6.02
N CYS A 222 3.18 24.84 5.84
CA CYS A 222 3.86 24.84 4.55
C CYS A 222 3.09 24.02 3.53
N LEU A 223 2.72 22.77 3.86
CA LEU A 223 1.94 21.90 2.98
C LEU A 223 0.59 22.51 2.63
N ASN A 224 -0.15 23.04 3.60
CA ASN A 224 -1.41 23.74 3.36
C ASN A 224 -1.24 24.93 2.42
N ARG A 225 -0.19 25.74 2.60
CA ARG A 225 0.13 26.86 1.72
C ARG A 225 0.49 26.40 0.30
N LYS A 226 1.22 25.29 0.14
CA LYS A 226 1.55 24.72 -1.17
C LYS A 226 0.34 24.13 -1.86
N LEU A 227 -0.48 23.37 -1.15
CA LEU A 227 -1.73 22.79 -1.64
C LEU A 227 -2.72 23.88 -2.09
N ARG A 228 -2.85 24.99 -1.34
CA ARG A 228 -3.66 26.16 -1.76
C ARG A 228 -3.21 26.79 -3.07
N ARG A 229 -1.92 26.72 -3.41
CA ARG A 229 -1.39 27.24 -4.68
C ARG A 229 -1.56 26.26 -5.84
N CYS A 230 -1.57 24.97 -5.52
CA CYS A 230 -1.66 23.90 -6.51
C CYS A 230 -3.11 23.50 -6.80
N ILE A 231 -4.02 23.51 -5.83
CA ILE A 231 -5.42 23.11 -6.05
C ILE A 231 -6.19 24.29 -6.66
N LEU A 232 -6.74 24.08 -7.85
CA LEU A 232 -7.64 25.02 -8.50
C LEU A 232 -9.03 24.96 -7.86
N ARG A 233 -9.63 26.13 -7.62
CA ARG A 233 -11.08 26.22 -7.41
C ARG A 233 -11.72 26.18 -8.78
N VAL A 234 -12.41 25.09 -9.08
CA VAL A 234 -12.99 24.85 -10.41
C VAL A 234 -14.28 25.65 -10.62
N ASP A 235 -14.95 26.09 -9.54
CA ASP A 235 -16.15 26.94 -9.59
C ASP A 235 -16.27 27.85 -8.36
N GLU A 236 -16.74 29.09 -8.53
CA GLU A 236 -17.14 29.98 -7.41
C GLU A 236 -18.30 29.40 -6.59
N LYS A 237 -19.05 28.44 -7.16
CA LYS A 237 -20.17 27.73 -6.52
C LYS A 237 -19.77 26.40 -5.86
N GLN A 238 -18.57 25.88 -6.10
CA GLN A 238 -18.08 24.70 -5.37
C GLN A 238 -17.45 25.15 -4.05
N SER A 239 -18.26 24.99 -3.01
CA SER A 239 -17.87 24.92 -1.60
C SER A 239 -16.46 24.32 -1.44
N LYS A 240 -15.59 25.09 -0.75
CA LYS A 240 -14.25 24.74 -0.24
C LYS A 240 -13.80 23.29 -0.56
N CYS A 241 -12.85 23.13 -1.48
CA CYS A 241 -12.04 21.92 -1.52
C CYS A 241 -11.27 21.83 -0.19
N GLU A 242 -11.76 21.02 0.75
CA GLU A 242 -11.09 20.72 2.01
C GLU A 242 -10.30 19.42 1.83
N TRP A 243 -9.01 19.47 2.13
CA TRP A 243 -8.10 18.32 2.17
C TRP A 243 -7.63 18.10 3.59
N THR A 244 -7.22 16.88 3.90
CA THR A 244 -6.68 16.54 5.22
C THR A 244 -5.22 16.14 5.07
N ILE A 245 -4.32 16.83 5.78
CA ILE A 245 -2.93 16.39 5.93
C ILE A 245 -2.92 15.37 7.06
N GLY A 246 -2.59 14.14 6.72
CA GLY A 246 -2.48 13.02 7.64
C GLY A 246 -1.09 12.95 8.30
N GLU A 247 -0.69 11.74 8.64
CA GLU A 247 0.56 11.49 9.36
C GLU A 247 1.82 11.78 8.51
N LYS A 248 2.92 12.08 9.22
CA LYS A 248 4.25 12.15 8.61
C LYS A 248 4.72 10.73 8.34
N LEU A 249 4.79 10.38 7.07
CA LEU A 249 5.20 9.05 6.65
C LEU A 249 6.71 8.87 6.81
N PHE A 250 7.52 9.80 6.27
CA PHE A 250 8.98 9.65 6.22
C PHE A 250 9.71 10.96 6.47
N THR A 251 10.97 10.85 6.89
CA THR A 251 11.90 11.98 6.93
C THR A 251 13.22 11.52 6.34
N PHE A 252 13.75 12.30 5.39
CA PHE A 252 15.08 12.09 4.82
C PHE A 252 15.99 13.23 5.25
N TRP A 253 17.24 12.91 5.53
CA TRP A 253 18.24 13.86 5.96
C TRP A 253 19.38 13.91 4.96
N ARG A 254 19.84 15.11 4.64
CA ARG A 254 21.13 15.34 4.00
C ARG A 254 22.09 15.83 5.09
N PRO A 255 23.03 14.98 5.54
CA PRO A 255 24.00 15.35 6.57
C PRO A 255 24.82 16.57 6.17
N GLU A 256 25.45 16.52 4.99
CA GLU A 256 26.40 17.53 4.51
C GLU A 256 26.14 17.91 3.04
N PHE A 257 27.19 18.23 2.27
CA PHE A 257 27.13 18.46 0.82
C PHE A 257 27.08 17.16 0.01
N ASP A 258 26.76 16.04 0.66
CA ASP A 258 26.56 14.76 0.00
C ASP A 258 25.56 14.86 -1.14
N GLU A 259 25.81 14.09 -2.20
CA GLU A 259 24.91 13.98 -3.33
C GLU A 259 23.58 13.31 -2.94
N PHE A 260 23.60 12.47 -1.89
CA PHE A 260 22.48 11.62 -1.47
C PHE A 260 21.76 12.14 -0.21
N VAL A 261 20.48 11.77 -0.08
CA VAL A 261 19.70 11.91 1.15
C VAL A 261 19.50 10.53 1.78
N TYR A 262 19.49 10.46 3.10
CA TYR A 262 19.43 9.23 3.87
C TYR A 262 18.14 9.14 4.68
N PRO A 263 17.54 7.95 4.84
CA PRO A 263 16.33 7.75 5.65
C PRO A 263 16.63 7.70 7.15
N TYR A 264 17.84 8.07 7.57
CA TYR A 264 18.27 8.19 8.96
C TYR A 264 19.25 9.36 9.07
N LEU A 265 19.33 9.97 10.25
CA LEU A 265 20.36 10.94 10.59
C LEU A 265 21.51 10.20 11.29
N PRO A 266 22.73 10.17 10.71
CA PRO A 266 23.87 9.54 11.38
C PRO A 266 24.13 10.18 12.75
N SER A 267 24.49 9.36 13.75
CA SER A 267 24.64 9.81 15.15
C SER A 267 25.69 10.90 15.36
N TYR A 268 26.68 10.99 14.48
CA TYR A 268 27.71 12.04 14.49
C TYR A 268 27.22 13.39 13.91
N VAL A 269 26.03 13.42 13.29
CA VAL A 269 25.48 14.60 12.63
C VAL A 269 24.45 15.26 13.53
N GLN A 270 24.81 16.38 14.15
CA GLN A 270 23.90 17.12 15.03
C GLN A 270 23.00 18.12 14.28
N ARG A 271 23.46 18.62 13.13
CA ARG A 271 22.73 19.60 12.32
C ARG A 271 22.80 19.22 10.84
N PRO A 272 21.78 18.49 10.33
CA PRO A 272 21.74 18.16 8.91
C PRO A 272 21.56 19.44 8.08
N LYS A 273 22.19 19.45 6.90
CA LYS A 273 22.05 20.53 5.93
C LYS A 273 20.64 20.64 5.35
N GLU A 274 20.00 19.50 5.11
CA GLU A 274 18.64 19.43 4.56
C GLU A 274 17.83 18.36 5.28
N CYS A 275 16.54 18.64 5.51
CA CYS A 275 15.58 17.71 6.09
C CYS A 275 14.33 17.73 5.20
N ILE A 276 13.94 16.56 4.68
CA ILE A 276 12.81 16.39 3.77
C ILE A 276 11.78 15.51 4.48
N SER A 277 10.68 16.11 4.92
CA SER A 277 9.54 15.39 5.49
C SER A 277 8.50 15.07 4.42
N VAL A 278 8.01 13.82 4.40
CA VAL A 278 6.94 13.35 3.51
C VAL A 278 5.70 13.05 4.33
N TYR A 279 4.55 13.59 3.92
CA TYR A 279 3.27 13.46 4.61
C TYR A 279 2.22 12.81 3.70
N GLN A 280 1.28 12.08 4.29
CA GLN A 280 0.07 11.64 3.60
C GLN A 280 -0.89 12.82 3.44
N VAL A 281 -1.43 13.05 2.25
CA VAL A 281 -2.47 14.06 2.02
C VAL A 281 -3.67 13.38 1.40
N VAL A 282 -4.82 13.48 2.07
CA VAL A 282 -6.09 12.99 1.57
C VAL A 282 -6.78 14.12 0.82
N LEU A 283 -6.91 13.95 -0.50
CA LEU A 283 -7.60 14.89 -1.38
C LEU A 283 -9.09 14.55 -1.47
N PRO A 284 -9.96 15.55 -1.73
CA PRO A 284 -11.37 15.30 -1.95
C PRO A 284 -11.59 14.52 -3.26
N HIS A 285 -12.73 13.83 -3.36
CA HIS A 285 -13.08 12.96 -4.50
C HIS A 285 -13.06 13.67 -5.87
N LYS A 286 -13.17 15.00 -5.88
CA LYS A 286 -12.97 15.83 -7.07
C LYS A 286 -12.11 17.03 -6.72
N CYS A 287 -10.88 17.06 -7.24
CA CYS A 287 -10.02 18.23 -7.19
C CYS A 287 -9.22 18.37 -8.49
N VAL A 288 -8.95 19.60 -8.92
CA VAL A 288 -8.08 19.87 -10.05
C VAL A 288 -6.76 20.44 -9.53
N LEU A 289 -5.65 19.83 -9.95
CA LEU A 289 -4.31 20.26 -9.58
C LEU A 289 -3.67 21.04 -10.74
N ARG A 290 -3.20 22.24 -10.43
CA ARG A 290 -2.36 23.08 -11.27
C ARG A 290 -0.93 22.56 -11.21
N SER A 291 -0.40 22.12 -12.34
CA SER A 291 1.02 21.82 -12.50
C SER A 291 1.85 23.11 -12.65
N ARG A 292 3.17 23.00 -12.46
CA ARG A 292 4.09 24.10 -12.79
C ARG A 292 4.27 24.17 -14.32
N PRO A 293 4.54 25.36 -14.89
CA PRO A 293 4.92 25.46 -16.31
C PRO A 293 6.08 24.50 -16.63
N GLY A 294 5.97 23.75 -17.73
CA GLY A 294 6.96 22.73 -18.13
C GLY A 294 6.93 21.41 -17.33
N CYS A 295 5.93 21.22 -16.46
CA CYS A 295 5.76 19.99 -15.69
C CYS A 295 4.32 19.46 -15.81
N GLU A 296 4.18 18.15 -15.76
CA GLU A 296 2.90 17.45 -15.70
C GLU A 296 2.74 16.80 -14.31
N ILE A 297 1.53 16.78 -13.75
CA ILE A 297 1.26 16.01 -12.52
C ILE A 297 0.73 14.64 -12.95
N ARG A 298 1.41 13.58 -12.54
CA ARG A 298 1.03 12.20 -12.82
C ARG A 298 0.67 11.48 -11.53
N SER A 299 -0.41 10.72 -11.55
CA SER A 299 -0.70 9.73 -10.52
C SER A 299 0.04 8.45 -10.86
N ILE A 300 1.04 8.11 -10.06
CA ILE A 300 1.84 6.91 -10.27
C ILE A 300 1.39 5.88 -9.23
N PRO A 301 0.76 4.76 -9.65
CA PRO A 301 0.43 3.68 -8.74
C PRO A 301 1.70 3.26 -8.01
N LEU A 302 1.60 3.02 -6.69
CA LEU A 302 2.74 2.51 -5.93
C LEU A 302 3.35 1.29 -6.66
N THR A 303 2.51 0.40 -7.21
CA THR A 303 2.87 -0.82 -7.98
C THR A 303 3.87 -0.58 -9.13
N THR A 304 3.86 0.60 -9.75
CA THR A 304 4.78 0.99 -10.83
C THR A 304 6.16 1.36 -10.29
N ILE A 305 6.22 2.05 -9.14
CA ILE A 305 7.47 2.42 -8.47
C ILE A 305 8.28 1.18 -8.08
N TYR A 306 7.61 0.07 -7.72
CA TYR A 306 8.28 -1.21 -7.42
C TYR A 306 8.92 -1.88 -8.65
N LYS A 307 8.41 -1.64 -9.87
CA LYS A 307 8.91 -2.32 -11.08
C LYS A 307 10.10 -1.61 -11.69
N GLU A 308 10.04 -0.29 -11.77
CA GLU A 308 11.05 0.52 -12.48
C GLU A 308 12.10 1.10 -11.52
N GLY A 309 11.80 1.14 -10.21
CA GLY A 309 12.77 1.35 -9.14
C GLY A 309 13.55 2.65 -9.24
N VAL A 310 14.81 2.60 -8.78
CA VAL A 310 15.70 3.78 -8.66
C VAL A 310 16.06 4.38 -10.02
N SER A 311 16.08 3.58 -11.09
CA SER A 311 16.41 4.03 -12.44
C SER A 311 15.40 5.00 -13.03
N GLU A 312 14.12 4.90 -12.64
CA GLU A 312 13.06 5.76 -13.17
C GLU A 312 12.62 6.83 -12.17
N PHE A 313 12.46 6.45 -10.90
CA PHE A 313 11.90 7.33 -9.87
C PHE A 313 12.94 7.98 -8.98
N GLY A 314 14.22 7.59 -9.11
CA GLY A 314 15.31 8.11 -8.28
C GLY A 314 15.26 7.61 -6.83
N LYS A 315 16.38 7.75 -6.13
CA LYS A 315 16.60 7.13 -4.80
C LYS A 315 15.60 7.57 -3.74
N VAL A 316 15.08 8.80 -3.78
CA VAL A 316 14.16 9.33 -2.76
C VAL A 316 12.77 8.72 -2.88
N ILE A 317 12.22 8.70 -4.09
CA ILE A 317 10.87 8.16 -4.34
C ILE A 317 10.89 6.63 -4.23
N SER A 318 11.95 5.98 -4.72
CA SER A 318 12.12 4.52 -4.56
C SER A 318 12.43 4.08 -3.13
N ALA A 319 12.85 5.00 -2.25
CA ALA A 319 13.08 4.75 -0.83
C ALA A 319 11.86 5.03 0.04
N ILE A 320 10.75 5.54 -0.53
CA ILE A 320 9.45 5.56 0.15
C ILE A 320 9.13 4.11 0.50
N PRO A 321 9.00 3.75 1.79
CA PRO A 321 8.64 2.41 2.21
C PRO A 321 7.49 1.85 1.41
N GLN A 322 7.90 0.80 0.71
CA GLN A 322 7.15 -0.17 -0.05
C GLN A 322 6.02 -0.77 0.78
#